data_AF-A0A848JVA6-F1
#
_entry.id   AF-A0A848JVA6-F1
#
_cell.length_a   1.000
_cell.length_b   1.000
_cell.length_c   1.000
_cell.angle_alpha   90.00
_cell.angle_beta   90.00
_cell.angle_gamma   90.00
#
_symmetry.space_group_name_H-M   'P 1'
#
loop_
_entity.id
_entity.type
_entity.pdbx_description
1 polymer ?
#
loop_
_entity_poly.entity_id
_entity_poly.type
_entity_poly.pdbx_seq_one_letter_code
_entity_poly.pdbx_strand_id
1 'polypeptide(L)' 'MSSLAILAHLRFLGLMMIGAYALINAILALLSPITAGWPIWASTLLAVPPMVMGMVHLVLPIARRHLARPDGKRA' A
#
# COMPACT_ATOMS: atom_id res chain seq x y z
N MET A 1 -5.82 -25.58 -9.79
CA MET A 1 -5.43 -24.18 -9.99
C MET A 1 -3.91 -24.15 -10.13
N SER A 2 -3.41 -23.73 -11.30
CA SER A 2 -2.01 -23.89 -11.72
C SER A 2 -1.03 -23.17 -10.77
N SER A 3 0.02 -23.85 -10.29
CA SER A 3 1.01 -23.28 -9.34
C SER A 3 1.60 -21.93 -9.74
N LEU A 4 1.65 -21.62 -11.04
CA LEU A 4 2.09 -20.33 -11.56
C LEU A 4 1.14 -19.17 -11.18
N ALA A 5 -0.17 -19.41 -11.18
CA ALA A 5 -1.16 -18.41 -10.77
C ALA A 5 -1.07 -18.11 -9.27
N ILE A 6 -0.81 -19.14 -8.47
CA ILE A 6 -0.62 -19.02 -7.01
C ILE A 6 0.65 -18.20 -6.72
N LEU A 7 1.76 -18.48 -7.41
CA LEU A 7 3.01 -17.75 -7.23
C LEU A 7 2.89 -16.28 -7.65
N ALA A 8 2.20 -15.98 -8.75
CA ALA A 8 1.93 -14.60 -9.16
C ALA A 8 1.05 -13.85 -8.14
N HIS A 9 0.03 -14.52 -7.59
CA HIS A 9 -0.82 -13.96 -6.55
C HIS A 9 -0.04 -13.69 -5.25
N LEU A 10 0.81 -14.62 -4.82
CA LEU A 10 1.68 -14.45 -3.65
C LEU A 10 2.66 -13.28 -3.82
N ARG A 11 3.25 -13.12 -5.01
CA ARG A 11 4.14 -11.99 -5.30
C ARG A 11 3.40 -10.66 -5.23
N PHE A 12 2.20 -10.60 -5.81
CA PHE A 12 1.35 -9.42 -5.72
C PHE A 12 0.99 -9.10 -4.27
N LEU A 13 0.56 -10.10 -3.51
CA LEU A 13 0.18 -9.96 -2.11
C LEU A 13 1.36 -9.48 -1.26
N GLY A 14 2.55 -10.06 -1.47
CA GLY A 14 3.78 -9.64 -0.80
C GLY A 14 4.15 -8.19 -1.11
N LEU A 15 4.07 -7.77 -2.38
CA LEU A 15 4.36 -6.39 -2.77
C LEU A 15 3.38 -5.40 -2.14
N MET A 16 2.09 -5.76 -2.11
CA MET A 16 1.05 -4.96 -1.44
C MET A 16 1.29 -4.88 0.07
N MET A 17 1.64 -5.99 0.73
CA MET A 17 1.96 -6.01 2.16
C MET A 17 3.16 -5.12 2.49
N ILE A 18 4.25 -5.23 1.73
CA ILE A 18 5.45 -4.40 1.94
C ILE A 18 5.11 -2.92 1.72
N GLY A 19 4.39 -2.59 0.64
CA GLY A 19 3.98 -1.22 0.35
C GLY A 19 3.08 -0.64 1.44
N ALA A 20 2.11 -1.42 1.93
CA ALA A 20 1.25 -1.04 3.04
C ALA A 20 2.07 -0.78 4.32
N TYR A 21 2.91 -1.73 4.71
CA TYR A 21 3.71 -1.63 5.93
C TYR A 21 4.65 -0.42 5.92
N ALA A 22 5.32 -0.16 4.78
CA ALA A 22 6.19 0.98 4.62
C ALA A 22 5.41 2.31 4.72
N LEU A 23 4.27 2.41 4.04
CA LEU A 23 3.42 3.60 4.07
C LEU A 23 2.88 3.87 5.48
N ILE A 24 2.41 2.83 6.16
CA ILE A 24 1.88 2.90 7.51
C ILE A 24 2.94 3.46 8.46
N ASN A 25 4.15 2.88 8.43
CA ASN A 25 5.23 3.32 9.29
C ASN A 25 5.70 4.75 8.96
N ALA A 26 5.75 5.13 7.68
CA ALA A 26 6.12 6.49 7.29
C ALA A 26 5.13 7.53 7.83
N ILE A 27 3.83 7.25 7.73
CA ILE A 27 2.76 8.10 8.26
C ILE A 27 2.86 8.17 9.79
N LEU A 28 2.97 7.03 10.47
CA LEU A 28 3.11 7.02 11.92
C LEU A 28 4.39 7.73 12.40
N ALA A 29 5.51 7.57 11.70
CA ALA A 29 6.75 8.27 12.04
C ALA A 29 6.61 9.79 11.91
N LEU A 30 5.90 10.26 10.88
CA LEU A 30 5.62 11.68 10.67
C LEU A 30 4.62 12.25 11.69
N LEU A 31 3.62 11.45 12.06
CA LEU A 31 2.59 11.82 13.04
C LEU A 31 3.06 11.68 14.49
N SER A 32 4.01 10.80 14.77
CA SER A 32 4.57 10.53 16.11
C SER A 32 4.90 11.79 16.92
N PRO A 33 5.65 12.78 16.41
CA PRO A 33 5.94 14.01 17.17
C PRO A 33 4.69 14.87 17.43
N ILE A 34 3.65 14.77 16.60
CA ILE A 34 2.44 15.58 16.66
C ILE A 34 1.39 14.93 17.58
N THR A 35 1.31 13.60 17.56
CA THR A 35 0.40 12.79 18.36
C THR A 35 0.99 12.37 19.71
N ALA A 36 2.14 12.92 20.10
CA ALA A 36 2.79 12.62 21.37
C ALA A 36 1.88 13.00 22.55
N GLY A 37 1.43 12.00 23.32
CA GLY A 37 0.50 12.18 24.43
C GLY A 37 -0.98 12.12 24.06
N TRP A 38 -1.33 11.91 22.78
CA TRP A 38 -2.71 11.71 22.37
C TRP A 38 -3.19 10.29 22.70
N PRO A 39 -4.47 10.12 23.07
CA PRO A 39 -5.04 8.79 23.20
C PRO A 39 -5.12 8.09 21.83
N ILE A 40 -4.92 6.77 21.85
CA ILE A 40 -4.74 5.94 20.63
C ILE A 40 -5.86 6.15 19.60
N TRP A 41 -7.10 6.35 20.03
CA TRP A 41 -8.26 6.58 19.16
C TRP A 41 -8.14 7.86 18.33
N ALA A 42 -7.59 8.94 18.92
CA ALA A 42 -7.43 10.22 18.22
C ALA A 42 -6.28 10.13 17.20
N SER A 43 -5.19 9.48 17.58
CA SER A 43 -4.05 9.23 16.68
C SER A 43 -4.43 8.33 15.50
N THR A 44 -5.25 7.30 15.72
CA THR A 44 -5.75 6.44 14.64
C THR A 44 -6.75 7.16 13.74
N LEU A 45 -7.66 7.97 14.29
CA LEU A 45 -8.59 8.77 13.50
C LEU A 45 -7.86 9.74 12.56
N LEU A 46 -6.71 10.27 12.99
CA LEU A 46 -5.89 11.18 12.21
C LEU A 46 -4.99 10.45 11.19
N ALA A 47 -4.47 9.28 11.56
CA ALA A 47 -3.55 8.50 10.71
C ALA A 47 -4.26 7.69 9.61
N VAL A 48 -5.49 7.23 9.84
CA VAL A 48 -6.24 6.37 8.90
C VAL A 48 -6.61 7.08 7.58
N PRO A 49 -7.14 8.33 7.58
CA PRO A 49 -7.46 9.03 6.33
C PRO A 49 -6.28 9.16 5.36
N PRO A 50 -5.07 9.64 5.79
CA PRO A 50 -3.91 9.69 4.91
C PRO A 50 -3.37 8.30 4.55
N MET A 51 -3.49 7.30 5.42
CA MET A 51 -3.14 5.90 5.08
C MET A 51 -3.94 5.41 3.88
N VAL A 52 -5.27 5.57 3.92
CA VAL A 52 -6.16 5.08 2.87
C VAL A 52 -5.90 5.83 1.57
N MET A 53 -5.76 7.16 1.63
CA MET A 53 -5.38 7.95 0.44
C MET A 53 -4.04 7.49 -0.13
N GLY A 54 -3.01 7.29 0.71
CA GLY A 54 -1.71 6.82 0.26
C GLY A 54 -1.77 5.41 -0.34
N MET A 55 -2.59 4.51 0.20
CA MET A 55 -2.73 3.16 -0.35
C MET A 55 -3.38 3.18 -1.74
N VAL A 56 -4.44 3.98 -1.90
CA VAL A 56 -5.17 4.11 -3.18
C VAL A 56 -4.33 4.84 -4.23
N HIS A 57 -3.59 5.89 -3.86
CA HIS A 57 -2.85 6.73 -4.79
C HIS A 57 -1.38 6.38 -5.00
N LEU A 58 -0.71 5.66 -4.09
CA LEU A 58 0.69 5.25 -4.25
C LEU A 58 0.82 3.73 -4.41
N VAL A 59 0.27 2.96 -3.48
CA VAL A 59 0.47 1.50 -3.47
C VAL A 59 -0.22 0.83 -4.66
N LEU A 60 -1.47 1.18 -4.93
CA LEU A 60 -2.24 0.62 -6.04
C LEU A 60 -1.64 0.92 -7.44
N PRO A 61 -1.22 2.15 -7.78
CA PRO A 61 -0.57 2.40 -9.08
C PRO A 61 0.82 1.81 -9.20
N ILE A 62 1.62 1.75 -8.12
CA ILE A 62 2.94 1.08 -8.15
C ILE A 62 2.77 -0.42 -8.42
N ALA A 63 1.80 -1.05 -7.76
CA ALA A 63 1.46 -2.44 -8.04
C ALA A 63 0.96 -2.59 -9.48
N ARG A 64 -0.03 -1.81 -9.92
CA ARG A 64 -0.57 -1.87 -11.31
C ARG A 64 0.51 -1.65 -12.39
N ARG A 65 1.50 -0.79 -12.14
CA ARG A 65 2.61 -0.55 -13.08
C ARG A 65 3.48 -1.78 -13.34
N HIS A 66 3.60 -2.70 -12.38
CA HIS A 66 4.41 -3.90 -12.54
C HIS A 66 3.63 -5.07 -13.18
N LEU A 67 2.32 -4.91 -13.37
CA LEU A 67 1.39 -5.94 -13.85
C LEU A 67 0.85 -5.64 -15.25
N ALA A 68 0.99 -4.39 -15.71
CA ALA A 68 0.59 -3.99 -17.04
C ALA A 68 1.48 -4.69 -18.07
N ARG A 69 0.98 -5.81 -18.60
CA ARG A 69 1.50 -6.42 -19.81
C ARG A 69 1.47 -5.37 -20.93
N PRO A 70 2.57 -5.09 -21.63
CA PRO A 70 2.54 -4.21 -22.78
C PRO A 70 1.82 -4.94 -23.92
N ASP A 71 0.50 -4.85 -23.97
CA ASP A 71 -0.27 -5.27 -25.14
C ASP A 71 -0.16 -4.16 -26.20
N GLY A 72 0.99 -4.15 -26.86
CA GLY A 72 1.28 -3.33 -28.01
C GLY A 72 0.94 -4.08 -29.31
N LYS A 73 0.07 -3.44 -30.11
CA LYS A 73 -0.29 -3.71 -31.51
C LYS A 73 -1.44 -4.69 -31.77
N ARG A 74 -2.66 -4.15 -31.73
CA ARG A 74 -3.64 -4.33 -32.81
C ARG A 74 -3.49 -3.13 -33.76
N ALA A 75 -2.78 -3.33 -34.86
CA ALA A 75 -2.76 -2.43 -36.02
C ALA A 75 -2.75 -3.33 -37.26
#